data_AF-A0AAV5HJL2-F1
#
_entry.id   AF-A0AAV5HJL2-F1
#
_cell.length_a   1.000
_cell.length_b   1.000
_cell.length_c   1.000
_cell.angle_alpha   90.00
_cell.angle_beta   90.00
_cell.angle_gamma   90.00
#
_symmetry.space_group_name_H-M   'P 1'
#
loop_
_entity.id
_entity.type
_entity.pdbx_description
1 polymer ?
#
loop_
_entity_poly.entity_id
_entity_poly.type
_entity_poly.pdbx_seq_one_letter_code
_entity_poly.pdbx_strand_id
1 'polypeptide(L)'
;MTALNPTYSLANLIYIGYGRDAASALRLTRRGSVDHKKQQTERNVFRCFVFGPQKAGKSALLNSFLGRPFSNNYSPTTAECYATNVVEQLRGTQKTLILQEIPEDGVKKFLSSRESLAACNVALFVFDR
;
A
#
# COMPACT_ATOMS: atom_id res chain seq x y z
N MET A 1 -4.41 5.57 5.37
CA MET A 1 -3.80 6.43 6.42
C MET A 1 -3.24 5.61 7.58
N THR A 2 -4.05 4.86 8.32
CA THR A 2 -3.63 4.13 9.54
C THR A 2 -2.45 3.16 9.34
N ALA A 3 -2.43 2.41 8.23
CA ALA A 3 -1.33 1.48 7.92
C ALA A 3 -0.01 2.18 7.57
N LEU A 4 -0.05 3.46 7.21
CA LEU A 4 1.14 4.26 6.84
C LEU A 4 1.62 5.11 8.01
N ASN A 5 0.70 5.78 8.69
CA ASN A 5 0.97 6.68 9.80
C ASN A 5 -0.12 6.52 10.88
N PRO A 6 0.05 5.58 11.82
CA PRO A 6 -0.94 5.34 12.88
C PRO A 6 -1.08 6.54 13.82
N THR A 7 0.00 7.28 14.08
CA THR A 7 -0.01 8.48 14.93
C THR A 7 -0.89 9.58 14.34
N TYR A 8 -0.77 9.85 13.04
CA TYR A 8 -1.62 10.82 12.35
C TYR A 8 -3.08 10.36 12.31
N SER A 9 -3.32 9.07 12.11
CA SER A 9 -4.67 8.49 12.19
C SER A 9 -5.28 8.69 13.57
N LEU A 10 -4.51 8.50 14.64
CA LEU A 10 -4.96 8.68 16.02
C LEU A 10 -5.28 10.15 16.32
N ALA A 11 -4.41 11.07 15.91
CA ALA A 11 -4.64 12.51 16.05
C ALA A 11 -5.95 12.95 15.37
N ASN A 12 -6.21 12.45 14.15
CA ASN A 12 -7.46 12.74 13.44
C ASN A 12 -8.69 12.16 14.14
N LEU A 13 -8.60 10.97 14.75
CA LEU A 13 -9.69 10.40 15.54
C LEU A 13 -10.03 11.27 16.76
N ILE A 14 -9.00 11.79 17.44
CA ILE A 14 -9.20 12.72 18.57
C ILE A 14 -9.83 14.02 18.06
N TYR A 15 -9.33 14.55 16.94
CA TYR A 15 -9.81 15.80 16.36
C TYR A 15 -11.29 15.76 15.97
N ILE A 16 -11.76 14.65 15.38
CA ILE A 16 -13.19 14.49 15.03
C ILE A 16 -14.08 14.13 16.22
N GLY A 17 -13.53 14.11 17.44
CA GLY A 17 -14.29 13.80 18.66
C GLY A 17 -14.73 12.34 18.75
N TYR A 18 -13.88 11.39 18.36
CA TYR A 18 -14.18 9.97 18.52
C TYR A 18 -14.58 9.67 19.98
N GLY A 19 -15.82 9.25 20.20
CA GLY A 19 -16.46 9.19 21.53
C GLY A 19 -15.95 8.10 22.48
N ARG A 20 -14.80 7.50 22.18
CA ARG A 20 -14.11 6.50 23.01
C ARG A 20 -12.62 6.85 23.03
N ASP A 21 -11.85 6.11 23.80
CA ASP A 21 -10.40 6.16 23.68
C ASP A 21 -9.98 5.88 22.21
N ALA A 22 -9.32 6.84 21.57
CA ALA A 22 -8.90 6.74 20.18
C ALA A 22 -7.95 5.55 19.94
N ALA A 23 -7.20 5.12 20.96
CA ALA A 23 -6.32 3.96 20.84
C ALA A 23 -7.12 2.66 20.62
N SER A 24 -8.35 2.57 21.14
CA SER A 24 -9.22 1.40 20.95
C SER A 24 -9.67 1.18 19.50
N ALA A 25 -9.57 2.21 18.65
CA ALA A 25 -9.86 2.09 17.22
C ALA A 25 -8.72 1.42 16.42
N LEU A 26 -7.53 1.28 17.02
CA LEU A 26 -6.35 0.72 16.36
C LEU A 26 -6.13 -0.73 16.79
N ARG A 27 -6.05 -1.64 15.81
CA ARG A 27 -5.68 -3.04 16.04
C ARG A 27 -4.25 -3.29 15.60
N LEU A 28 -3.39 -3.64 16.57
CA LEU A 28 -2.04 -4.10 16.28
C LEU A 28 -2.07 -5.53 15.74
N THR A 29 -1.32 -5.77 14.66
CA THR A 29 -1.15 -7.10 14.08
C THR A 29 0.19 -7.68 14.48
N ARG A 30 0.26 -9.01 14.60
CA ARG A 30 1.51 -9.71 14.95
C ARG A 30 2.57 -9.54 13.86
N ARG A 31 3.84 -9.82 14.19
CA ARG A 31 4.97 -9.72 13.25
C ARG A 31 4.78 -10.64 12.04
N GLY A 32 5.12 -10.15 10.84
CA GLY A 32 4.95 -10.90 9.59
C GLY A 32 5.78 -12.18 9.52
N SER A 33 6.92 -12.24 10.21
CA SER A 33 7.73 -13.47 10.30
C SER A 33 6.98 -14.65 10.92
N VAL A 34 6.03 -14.39 11.81
CA VAL A 34 5.17 -15.44 12.38
C VAL A 34 4.17 -15.93 11.35
N ASP A 35 3.59 -15.02 10.56
CA ASP A 35 2.65 -15.37 9.49
C ASP A 35 3.32 -16.22 8.40
N HIS A 36 4.53 -15.85 7.99
CA HIS A 36 5.30 -16.61 7.00
C HIS A 36 5.63 -18.03 7.47
N LYS A 37 6.04 -18.18 8.74
CA LYS A 37 6.31 -19.52 9.32
C LYS A 37 5.06 -20.39 9.37
N LYS A 38 3.89 -19.79 9.64
CA LYS A 38 2.61 -20.50 9.73
C LYS A 38 1.87 -20.64 8.41
N GLN A 39 2.34 -19.98 7.34
CA GLN A 39 1.64 -19.86 6.05
C GLN A 39 0.17 -19.39 6.22
N GLN A 40 -0.08 -18.57 7.25
CA GLN A 40 -1.41 -18.11 7.61
C GLN A 40 -1.33 -16.71 8.23
N THR A 41 -2.20 -15.82 7.75
CA THR A 41 -2.28 -14.44 8.27
C THR A 41 -3.72 -14.02 8.53
N GLU A 42 -3.91 -13.33 9.65
CA GLU A 42 -5.17 -12.65 10.00
C GLU A 42 -5.17 -11.19 9.52
N ARG A 43 -4.10 -10.73 8.86
CA ARG A 43 -4.02 -9.36 8.35
C ARG A 43 -5.05 -9.14 7.26
N ASN A 44 -5.67 -7.98 7.30
CA ASN A 44 -6.63 -7.54 6.29
C ASN A 44 -6.08 -6.48 5.36
N VAL A 45 -4.96 -5.85 5.70
CA VAL A 45 -4.34 -4.79 4.89
C VAL A 45 -2.97 -5.26 4.42
N PHE A 46 -2.74 -5.18 3.11
CA PHE A 46 -1.49 -5.54 2.46
C PHE A 46 -0.97 -4.37 1.63
N ARG A 47 0.33 -4.10 1.71
CA ARG A 47 0.99 -3.06 0.93
C ARG A 47 1.84 -3.67 -0.17
N CYS A 48 1.62 -3.21 -1.40
CA CYS A 48 2.34 -3.65 -2.58
C CYS A 48 3.17 -2.50 -3.14
N PHE A 49 4.45 -2.73 -3.35
CA PHE A 49 5.31 -1.76 -4.00
C PHE A 49 5.34 -2.04 -5.50
N VAL A 50 5.05 -1.02 -6.31
CA VAL A 50 5.01 -1.10 -7.77
C VAL A 50 6.26 -0.44 -8.33
N PHE A 51 7.16 -1.28 -8.84
CA PHE A 51 8.42 -0.92 -9.46
C PHE A 51 8.33 -1.03 -10.98
N GLY A 52 9.20 -0.30 -11.67
CA GLY A 52 9.29 -0.31 -13.13
C GLY A 52 9.86 1.00 -13.68
N PRO A 53 10.36 1.01 -14.91
CA PRO A 53 10.92 2.21 -15.53
C PRO A 53 9.84 3.29 -15.76
N GLN A 54 10.27 4.52 -16.04
CA GLN A 54 9.37 5.56 -16.54
C GLN A 54 8.58 5.05 -17.76
N LYS A 55 7.32 5.48 -17.86
CA LYS A 55 6.37 5.10 -18.92
C LYS A 55 5.97 3.62 -18.97
N ALA A 56 6.40 2.75 -18.05
CA ALA A 56 5.99 1.35 -17.98
C ALA A 56 4.50 1.09 -17.65
N GLY A 57 3.66 2.12 -17.56
CA GLY A 57 2.24 1.96 -17.20
C GLY A 57 1.96 1.76 -15.70
N LYS A 58 2.92 2.01 -14.81
CA LYS A 58 2.73 1.91 -13.35
C LYS A 58 1.51 2.70 -12.85
N SER A 59 1.40 3.98 -13.22
CA SER A 59 0.28 4.82 -12.79
C SER A 59 -1.05 4.40 -13.42
N ALA A 60 -1.02 3.84 -14.63
CA ALA A 60 -2.20 3.26 -15.27
C ALA A 60 -2.71 2.04 -14.50
N LEU A 61 -1.82 1.19 -13.98
CA LEU A 61 -2.18 0.08 -13.09
C LEU A 61 -2.85 0.59 -11.81
N LEU A 62 -2.29 1.61 -11.16
CA LEU A 62 -2.89 2.22 -9.96
C LEU A 62 -4.27 2.82 -10.25
N ASN A 63 -4.42 3.53 -11.37
CA ASN A 63 -5.70 4.14 -11.77
C ASN A 63 -6.75 3.08 -12.10
N SER A 64 -6.38 2.05 -12.87
CA SER A 64 -7.27 0.93 -13.17
C SER A 64 -7.73 0.20 -11.91
N PHE A 65 -6.84 0.04 -10.92
CA PHE A 65 -7.17 -0.54 -9.62
C PHE A 65 -8.23 0.26 -8.85
N LEU A 66 -8.36 1.57 -9.11
CA LEU A 66 -9.40 2.45 -8.57
C LEU A 66 -10.64 2.55 -9.47
N GLY A 67 -10.72 1.80 -10.56
CA GLY A 67 -11.80 1.89 -11.55
C GLY A 67 -11.77 3.18 -12.39
N ARG A 68 -10.63 3.89 -12.42
CA ARG A 68 -10.48 5.10 -13.23
C ARG A 68 -10.11 4.73 -14.67
N PRO A 69 -10.65 5.44 -15.68
CA PRO A 69 -10.32 5.18 -17.07
C PRO A 69 -8.85 5.48 -17.36
N PHE A 70 -8.32 4.83 -18.39
CA PHE A 70 -6.98 5.12 -18.89
C PHE A 70 -6.92 6.54 -19.46
N SER A 71 -5.77 7.19 -19.29
CA SER A 71 -5.49 8.52 -19.84
C SER A 71 -4.17 8.46 -20.59
N ASN A 72 -4.16 8.96 -21.83
CA ASN A 72 -2.94 9.09 -22.63
C ASN A 72 -2.01 10.21 -22.14
N ASN A 73 -2.47 11.06 -21.22
CA ASN A 73 -1.67 12.16 -20.71
C ASN A 73 -0.60 11.63 -19.75
N TYR A 74 0.66 11.68 -20.20
CA TYR A 74 1.78 11.30 -19.36
C TYR A 74 2.12 12.41 -18.36
N SER A 75 1.92 12.12 -17.09
CA SER A 75 2.46 12.90 -15.97
C SER A 75 3.59 12.11 -15.32
N PRO A 76 4.84 12.60 -15.31
CA PRO A 76 5.92 11.96 -14.58
C PRO A 76 5.57 11.78 -13.10
N THR A 77 5.84 10.60 -12.56
CA THR A 77 5.68 10.32 -11.13
C THR A 77 6.81 10.99 -10.36
N THR A 78 6.60 12.25 -9.97
CA THR A 78 7.58 13.05 -9.20
C THR A 78 7.47 12.83 -7.69
N ALA A 79 6.37 12.23 -7.23
CA ALA A 79 6.08 11.92 -5.84
C ALA A 79 5.49 10.51 -5.70
N GLU A 80 5.51 9.96 -4.49
CA GLU A 80 4.89 8.67 -4.21
C GLU A 80 3.39 8.71 -4.47
N CYS A 81 2.89 7.85 -5.37
CA CYS A 81 1.47 7.68 -5.61
C CYS A 81 0.94 6.46 -4.88
N TYR A 82 -0.27 6.58 -4.32
CA TYR A 82 -0.94 5.51 -3.60
C TYR A 82 -2.32 5.25 -4.19
N ALA A 83 -2.67 3.98 -4.35
CA ALA A 83 -4.02 3.54 -4.64
C ALA A 83 -4.43 2.50 -3.60
N THR A 84 -5.62 2.62 -3.04
CA THR A 84 -6.14 1.67 -2.04
C THR A 84 -7.52 1.22 -2.46
N ASN A 85 -7.73 -0.10 -2.52
CA ASN A 85 -9.04 -0.68 -2.81
C ASN A 85 -9.22 -1.99 -2.04
N VAL A 86 -10.47 -2.44 -1.96
CA VAL A 86 -10.85 -3.74 -1.41
C VAL A 86 -10.83 -4.78 -2.53
N VAL A 87 -10.23 -5.92 -2.27
CA VAL A 87 -10.12 -7.06 -3.17
C VAL A 87 -10.80 -8.25 -2.51
N GLU A 88 -11.69 -8.91 -3.25
CA GLU A 88 -12.37 -10.12 -2.79
C GLU A 88 -11.52 -11.35 -3.11
N GLN A 89 -11.24 -12.17 -2.11
CA GLN A 89 -10.62 -13.47 -2.30
C GLN A 89 -11.66 -14.52 -2.70
N LEU A 90 -11.22 -15.59 -3.35
CA LEU A 90 -12.04 -16.73 -3.82
C LEU A 90 -12.97 -17.35 -2.74
N ARG A 91 -12.71 -17.10 -1.46
CA ARG A 91 -13.49 -17.61 -0.33
C ARG A 91 -14.46 -16.57 0.28
N GLY A 92 -14.70 -15.45 -0.40
CA GLY A 92 -15.55 -14.35 0.08
C GLY A 92 -14.86 -13.42 1.09
N THR A 93 -13.60 -13.68 1.43
CA THR A 93 -12.85 -12.82 2.35
C THR A 93 -12.40 -11.55 1.64
N GLN A 94 -12.84 -10.39 2.14
CA GLN A 94 -12.38 -9.09 1.67
C GLN A 94 -11.04 -8.70 2.31
N LYS A 95 -10.10 -8.24 1.49
CA LYS A 95 -8.80 -7.72 1.92
C LYS A 95 -8.57 -6.35 1.30
N THR A 96 -7.95 -5.44 2.04
CA THR A 96 -7.54 -4.14 1.53
C THR A 96 -6.13 -4.24 0.95
N LEU A 97 -5.97 -3.84 -0.31
CA LEU A 97 -4.67 -3.74 -0.96
C LEU A 97 -4.30 -2.27 -1.14
N ILE A 98 -3.09 -1.91 -0.74
CA ILE A 98 -2.50 -0.59 -0.92
C ILE A 98 -1.39 -0.73 -1.96
N LEU A 99 -1.63 -0.26 -3.18
CA LEU A 99 -0.58 -0.12 -4.19
C LEU A 99 0.16 1.19 -3.95
N GLN A 100 1.48 1.12 -3.87
CA GLN A 100 2.36 2.27 -3.81
C GLN A 100 3.28 2.24 -5.02
N GLU A 101 3.16 3.24 -5.87
CA GLU A 101 4.08 3.43 -6.99
C GLU A 101 5.40 4.02 -6.48
N ILE A 102 6.49 3.35 -6.85
CA ILE A 102 7.84 3.82 -6.54
C ILE A 102 8.39 4.54 -7.78
N PRO A 103 8.73 5.84 -7.67
CA PRO A 103 9.37 6.56 -8.77
C PRO A 103 10.76 5.99 -9.04
N GLU A 104 11.20 6.04 -10.30
CA GLU A 104 12.47 5.43 -10.74
C GLU A 104 13.67 5.95 -9.95
N ASP A 105 13.74 7.27 -9.73
CA ASP A 105 14.80 7.91 -8.96
C ASP A 105 14.78 7.51 -7.47
N GLY A 106 13.60 7.12 -6.97
CA GLY A 106 13.40 6.65 -5.60
C GLY A 106 13.81 5.20 -5.37
N VAL A 107 13.94 4.38 -6.42
CA VAL A 107 14.18 2.93 -6.29
C VAL A 107 15.45 2.64 -5.50
N LYS A 108 16.55 3.34 -5.78
CA LYS A 108 17.82 3.16 -5.05
C LYS A 108 17.63 3.38 -3.55
N LYS A 109 16.91 4.44 -3.15
CA LYS A 109 16.63 4.75 -1.75
C LYS A 109 15.79 3.67 -1.08
N PHE A 110 14.75 3.16 -1.77
CA PHE A 110 13.91 2.09 -1.25
C PHE A 110 14.66 0.76 -1.11
N LEU A 111 15.62 0.48 -1.99
CA LEU A 111 16.44 -0.74 -1.94
C LEU A 111 17.67 -0.61 -1.02
N SER A 112 18.01 0.60 -0.58
CA SER A 112 19.19 0.86 0.25
C SER A 112 19.03 0.38 1.69
N SER A 113 17.80 0.24 2.19
CA SER A 113 17.58 -0.18 3.57
C SER A 113 16.48 -1.24 3.69
N ARG A 114 16.75 -2.23 4.55
CA ARG A 114 15.80 -3.32 4.83
C ARG A 114 14.55 -2.78 5.52
N GLU A 115 14.68 -1.68 6.25
CA GLU A 115 13.62 -0.97 6.93
C GLU A 115 12.62 -0.36 5.94
N SER A 116 13.10 0.19 4.81
CA SER A 116 12.22 0.75 3.77
C SER A 116 11.36 -0.33 3.10
N LEU A 117 11.90 -1.54 2.97
CA LEU A 117 11.19 -2.71 2.44
C LEU A 117 10.40 -3.46 3.51
N ALA A 118 10.59 -3.20 4.80
CA ALA A 118 9.91 -3.92 5.87
C ALA A 118 8.38 -3.76 5.83
N ALA A 119 7.92 -2.64 5.27
CA ALA A 119 6.49 -2.37 5.07
C ALA A 119 5.91 -3.05 3.80
N CYS A 120 6.76 -3.54 2.90
CA CYS A 120 6.34 -4.20 1.66
C CYS A 120 5.91 -5.64 1.95
N ASN A 121 4.69 -6.00 1.54
CA ASN A 121 4.23 -7.39 1.59
C ASN A 121 4.40 -8.10 0.24
N VAL A 122 4.27 -7.37 -0.86
CA VAL A 122 4.40 -7.88 -2.23
C VAL A 122 5.08 -6.84 -3.10
N ALA A 123 6.06 -7.26 -3.90
CA ALA A 123 6.68 -6.41 -4.92
C ALA A 123 6.09 -6.75 -6.30
N LEU A 124 5.68 -5.72 -7.03
CA LEU A 124 5.16 -5.80 -8.40
C LEU A 124 6.17 -5.13 -9.32
N PHE A 125 6.68 -5.85 -10.32
CA PHE A 125 7.58 -5.32 -11.33
C PHE A 125 6.83 -5.18 -12.65
N VAL A 126 6.61 -3.94 -13.08
CA VAL A 126 5.86 -3.61 -14.30
C VAL A 126 6.85 -3.19 -15.37
N PHE A 127 6.69 -3.72 -16.57
CA PHE A 127 7.47 -3.38 -17.75
C PHE A 127 6.54 -3.25 -18.96
N ASP A 128 6.92 -2.39 -19.90
CA ASP A 128 6.29 -2.28 -21.21
C ASP A 128 7.02 -3.18 -22.22
N ARG A 129 6.31 -3.68 -23.24
CA ARG A 129 6.85 -4.61 -24.25
C ARG A 129 7.45 -3.90 -25.45
#